data_AF-A0A2A7U2J4-F1
#
_entry.id   AF-A0A2A7U2J4-F1
#
_cell.length_a   1.000
_cell.length_b   1.000
_cell.length_c   1.000
_cell.angle_alpha   90.00
_cell.angle_beta   90.00
_cell.angle_gamma   90.00
#
_symmetry.space_group_name_H-M   'P 1'
#
loop_
_entity.id
_entity.type
_entity.pdbx_description
1 polymer ?
#
loop_
_entity_poly.entity_id
_entity_poly.type
_entity_poly.pdbx_seq_one_letter_code
_entity_poly.pdbx_strand_id
1 'polypeptide(L)'
;MDVKPDVSFQERASINNGLRTLNREKRWDCGSTQMTRVIIAAAGADWHTLRGLERRMLQLFPHEGDTQAAISARLRQISVARHGLVKQVRKVRNPGSGKTVWFYRLVPASRDGGV
;
A
#
# COMPACT_ATOMS: atom_id res chain seq x y z
N MET A 1 6.00 -18.81 -8.87
CA MET A 1 6.21 -17.43 -8.37
C MET A 1 5.16 -16.53 -9.01
N ASP A 2 4.53 -15.63 -8.26
CA ASP A 2 3.56 -14.69 -8.85
C ASP A 2 4.30 -13.58 -9.59
N VAL A 3 3.92 -13.33 -10.83
CA VAL A 3 4.49 -12.24 -11.64
C VAL A 3 4.00 -10.93 -11.04
N LYS A 4 4.90 -10.23 -10.35
CA LYS A 4 4.59 -8.91 -9.79
C LYS A 4 4.45 -7.90 -10.93
N PRO A 5 3.55 -6.92 -10.80
CA PRO A 5 3.49 -5.81 -11.73
C PRO A 5 4.82 -5.05 -11.75
N ASP A 6 5.34 -4.78 -12.95
CA ASP A 6 6.50 -3.92 -13.14
C ASP A 6 6.15 -2.45 -12.86
N VAL A 7 7.13 -1.71 -12.35
CA VAL A 7 7.00 -0.28 -11.98
C VAL A 7 8.25 0.44 -12.45
N SER A 8 8.06 1.46 -13.30
CA SER A 8 9.17 2.22 -13.85
C SER A 8 9.94 2.95 -12.75
N PHE A 9 11.24 3.20 -12.99
CA PHE A 9 12.08 3.95 -12.06
C PHE A 9 11.53 5.36 -11.78
N GLN A 10 11.04 6.03 -12.83
CA GLN A 10 10.47 7.38 -12.72
C GLN A 10 9.20 7.39 -11.85
N GLU A 11 8.31 6.42 -12.06
CA GLU A 11 7.10 6.27 -11.26
C GLU A 11 7.45 5.99 -9.78
N ARG A 12 8.42 5.10 -9.53
CA ARG A 12 8.91 4.83 -8.17
C ARG A 12 9.46 6.09 -7.52
N ALA A 13 10.26 6.88 -8.24
CA ALA A 13 10.83 8.12 -7.73
C ALA A 13 9.74 9.15 -7.38
N SER A 14 8.74 9.33 -8.25
CA SER A 14 7.60 10.23 -8.01
C SER A 14 6.78 9.81 -6.79
N ILE A 15 6.47 8.52 -6.64
CA ILE A 15 5.74 7.99 -5.47
C ILE A 15 6.54 8.23 -4.19
N ASN A 16 7.84 7.91 -4.20
CA ASN A 16 8.70 8.10 -3.03
C ASN A 16 8.82 9.58 -2.62
N ASN A 17 8.93 10.48 -3.61
CA ASN A 17 8.94 11.92 -3.34
C ASN A 17 7.62 12.40 -2.75
N GLY A 18 6.47 11.98 -3.30
CA GLY A 18 5.16 12.35 -2.75
C GLY A 18 4.94 11.83 -1.33
N LEU A 19 5.42 10.62 -1.01
CA LEU A 19 5.36 10.08 0.36
C LEU A 19 6.22 10.89 1.34
N ARG A 20 7.40 11.35 0.91
CA ARG A 20 8.26 12.23 1.73
C ARG A 20 7.56 13.56 2.02
N THR A 21 6.86 14.13 1.05
CA THR A 21 6.06 15.35 1.23
C THR A 21 4.91 15.12 2.22
N LEU A 22 4.12 14.05 2.05
CA LEU A 22 3.02 13.72 2.97
C LEU A 22 3.49 13.46 4.40
N ASN A 23 4.66 12.85 4.56
CA ASN A 23 5.27 12.64 5.88
C ASN A 23 5.70 13.96 6.53
N ARG A 24 6.25 14.91 5.75
CA ARG A 24 6.58 16.25 6.23
C ARG A 24 5.34 17.03 6.67
N GLU A 25 4.22 16.85 5.97
CA GLU A 25 2.92 17.46 6.29
C GLU A 25 2.21 16.81 7.49
N LYS A 26 2.78 15.75 8.10
CA LYS A 26 2.15 14.94 9.18
C LYS A 26 0.69 14.57 8.90
N ARG A 27 0.33 14.32 7.63
CA ARG A 27 -1.05 14.05 7.21
C ARG A 27 -1.62 12.70 7.62
N TRP A 28 -0.88 11.94 8.41
CA TRP A 28 -1.24 10.65 8.92
C TRP A 28 -0.73 10.59 10.36
N ASP A 29 -1.68 10.64 11.30
CA ASP A 29 -1.42 10.78 12.72
C ASP A 29 -0.59 9.60 13.25
N CYS A 30 0.47 9.91 14.00
CA CYS A 30 1.52 8.98 14.43
C CYS A 30 1.13 8.21 15.71
N GLY A 31 -0.16 7.88 15.87
CA GLY A 31 -0.56 6.86 16.84
C GLY A 31 -0.08 5.49 16.35
N SER A 32 0.35 4.60 17.25
CA SER A 32 0.71 3.19 16.93
C SER A 32 -0.54 2.35 16.60
N THR A 33 -1.42 2.89 15.77
CA THR A 33 -2.67 2.23 15.40
C THR A 33 -2.40 1.23 14.29
N GLN A 34 -3.22 0.18 14.24
CA GLN A 34 -3.27 -0.76 13.11
C GLN A 34 -3.36 -0.03 11.76
N MET A 35 -4.09 1.10 11.69
CA MET A 35 -4.19 1.90 10.46
C MET A 35 -2.83 2.43 10.02
N THR A 36 -2.10 3.08 10.93
CA THR A 36 -0.78 3.65 10.65
C THR A 36 0.18 2.57 10.18
N ARG A 37 0.19 1.39 10.82
CA ARG A 37 1.01 0.26 10.39
C ARG A 37 0.68 -0.24 9.00
N VAL A 38 -0.62 -0.35 8.66
CA VAL A 38 -1.06 -0.73 7.30
C VAL A 38 -0.59 0.30 6.28
N ILE A 39 -0.67 1.59 6.61
CA ILE A 39 -0.16 2.66 5.75
C ILE A 39 1.35 2.51 5.54
N ILE A 40 2.14 2.34 6.62
CA ILE A 40 3.60 2.16 6.52
C ILE A 40 3.95 0.95 5.64
N ALA A 41 3.25 -0.16 5.81
CA ALA A 41 3.55 -1.41 5.10
C ALA A 41 3.13 -1.39 3.62
N ALA A 42 2.02 -0.71 3.30
CA ALA A 42 1.44 -0.68 1.96
C ALA A 42 1.79 0.57 1.15
N ALA A 43 2.31 1.63 1.79
CA ALA A 43 2.76 2.84 1.11
C ALA A 43 4.06 2.58 0.36
N GLY A 44 4.06 2.92 -0.92
CA GLY A 44 5.23 2.82 -1.77
C GLY A 44 4.91 2.43 -3.20
N ALA A 45 5.97 2.36 -3.99
CA ALA A 45 5.89 1.96 -5.39
C ALA A 45 5.64 0.45 -5.56
N ASP A 46 6.05 -0.35 -4.57
CA ASP A 46 6.00 -1.80 -4.60
C ASP A 46 4.58 -2.34 -4.45
N TRP A 47 4.24 -3.31 -5.30
CA TRP A 47 2.96 -4.01 -5.27
C TRP A 47 3.02 -5.22 -4.34
N HIS A 48 2.03 -5.33 -3.45
CA HIS A 48 1.94 -6.42 -2.48
C HIS A 48 0.58 -7.12 -2.52
N THR A 49 0.58 -8.43 -2.34
CA THR A 49 -0.64 -9.18 -2.02
C THR A 49 -0.98 -9.01 -0.54
N LEU A 50 -2.20 -9.34 -0.10
CA LEU A 50 -2.56 -9.29 1.33
C LEU A 50 -1.61 -10.16 2.18
N ARG A 51 -1.27 -11.35 1.71
CA ARG A 51 -0.27 -12.24 2.36
C ARG A 51 1.15 -11.66 2.34
N GLY A 52 1.47 -10.86 1.32
CA GLY A 52 2.73 -10.11 1.27
C GLY A 52 2.76 -8.99 2.31
N LEU A 53 1.65 -8.26 2.45
CA LEU A 53 1.49 -7.20 3.44
C LEU A 53 1.53 -7.75 4.87
N GLU A 54 0.83 -8.84 5.15
CA GLU A 54 0.85 -9.50 6.46
C GLU A 54 2.27 -9.88 6.88
N ARG A 55 3.04 -10.54 6.00
CA ARG A 55 4.45 -10.86 6.28
C ARG A 55 5.31 -9.62 6.48
N ARG A 56 5.09 -8.57 5.68
CA ARG A 56 5.83 -7.31 5.82
C ARG A 56 5.49 -6.59 7.13
N MET A 57 4.22 -6.63 7.54
CA MET A 57 3.78 -6.09 8.82
C MET A 57 4.40 -6.86 9.97
N LEU A 58 4.44 -8.19 9.91
CA LEU A 58 5.13 -9.01 10.91
C LEU A 58 6.64 -8.70 10.99
N GLN A 59 7.28 -8.35 9.87
CA GLN A 59 8.70 -7.95 9.87
C GLN A 59 8.93 -6.56 10.48
N LEU A 60 8.02 -5.60 10.21
CA LEU A 60 8.13 -4.23 10.71
C LEU A 60 7.61 -4.07 12.15
N PHE A 61 6.63 -4.88 12.52
CA PHE A 61 5.89 -4.84 13.77
C PHE A 61 5.70 -6.28 14.31
N PRO A 62 6.77 -6.94 14.77
CA PRO A 62 6.76 -8.36 15.12
C PRO A 62 5.83 -8.71 16.29
N HIS A 63 5.46 -7.72 17.11
CA HIS A 63 4.57 -7.90 18.25
C HIS A 63 3.08 -7.72 17.88
N GLU A 64 2.76 -7.40 16.63
CA GLU A 64 1.42 -7.06 16.18
C GLU A 64 0.88 -8.17 15.26
N GLY A 65 -0.21 -8.82 15.67
CA GLY A 65 -0.85 -9.94 14.97
C GLY A 65 -1.84 -9.51 13.88
N ASP A 66 -1.43 -8.60 12.98
CA ASP A 66 -2.33 -8.05 11.96
C ASP A 66 -2.64 -9.07 10.85
N THR A 67 -3.86 -9.62 10.88
CA THR A 67 -4.31 -10.62 9.89
C THR A 67 -4.67 -9.99 8.54
N GLN A 68 -4.64 -10.79 7.47
CA GLN A 68 -5.08 -10.37 6.13
C GLN A 68 -6.48 -9.72 6.10
N ALA A 69 -7.43 -10.22 6.91
CA ALA A 69 -8.77 -9.67 7.00
C ALA A 69 -8.78 -8.26 7.60
N ALA A 70 -8.01 -8.06 8.67
CA ALA A 70 -7.88 -6.76 9.31
C ALA A 70 -7.16 -5.74 8.41
N ILE A 71 -6.10 -6.17 7.72
CA ILE A 71 -5.39 -5.36 6.72
C ILE A 71 -6.36 -4.92 5.60
N SER A 72 -7.14 -5.87 5.06
CA SER A 72 -8.13 -5.58 4.02
C SER A 72 -9.20 -4.59 4.49
N ALA A 73 -9.66 -4.69 5.74
CA ALA A 73 -10.59 -3.74 6.33
C ALA A 73 -9.99 -2.32 6.39
N ARG A 74 -8.73 -2.18 6.80
CA ARG A 74 -8.07 -0.86 6.86
C ARG A 74 -7.77 -0.27 5.48
N LEU A 75 -7.38 -1.10 4.51
CA LEU A 75 -7.24 -0.67 3.12
C LEU A 75 -8.54 -0.12 2.52
N ARG A 76 -9.72 -0.52 3.03
CA ARG A 76 -11.01 0.05 2.61
C ARG A 76 -11.32 1.39 3.26
N GLN A 77 -10.74 1.69 4.41
CA GLN A 77 -10.98 2.93 5.16
C GLN A 77 -10.06 4.08 4.70
N ILE A 78 -8.98 3.77 3.99
CA ILE A 78 -8.07 4.79 3.46
C ILE A 78 -8.80 5.65 2.43
N SER A 79 -8.69 6.96 2.61
CA SER A 79 -9.25 8.00 1.76
C SER A 79 -8.25 9.13 1.57
N VAL A 80 -8.34 9.79 0.42
CA VAL A 80 -7.50 10.96 0.08
C VAL A 80 -7.71 12.10 1.07
N ALA A 81 -8.96 12.37 1.45
CA ALA A 81 -9.30 13.47 2.35
C ALA A 81 -8.66 13.33 3.75
N ARG A 82 -8.56 12.10 4.27
CA ARG A 82 -8.04 11.84 5.62
C ARG A 82 -6.55 11.54 5.67
N HIS A 83 -6.01 10.91 4.62
CA HIS A 83 -4.64 10.37 4.65
C HIS A 83 -3.76 10.89 3.53
N GLY A 84 -4.30 11.62 2.54
CA GLY A 84 -3.56 12.03 1.34
C GLY A 84 -3.12 10.86 0.45
N LEU A 85 -3.67 9.66 0.67
CA LEU A 85 -3.26 8.43 -0.02
C LEU A 85 -4.41 7.84 -0.85
N VAL A 86 -4.05 7.29 -2.00
CA VAL A 86 -4.95 6.53 -2.88
C VAL A 86 -4.56 5.06 -2.84
N LYS A 87 -5.55 4.20 -2.63
CA LYS A 87 -5.38 2.76 -2.83
C LYS A 87 -5.45 2.44 -4.31
N GLN A 88 -4.38 1.87 -4.83
CA GLN A 88 -4.37 1.29 -6.17
C GLN A 88 -4.44 -0.23 -6.09
N VAL A 89 -5.21 -0.81 -7.01
CA VAL A 89 -5.46 -2.25 -7.09
C VAL A 89 -5.15 -2.72 -8.49
N ARG A 90 -4.35 -3.78 -8.62
CA ARG A 90 -4.02 -4.40 -9.90
C ARG A 90 -4.30 -5.89 -9.84
N LYS A 91 -5.00 -6.40 -10.85
CA LYS A 91 -5.28 -7.83 -11.03
C LYS A 91 -4.27 -8.38 -12.03
N VAL A 92 -3.59 -9.46 -11.67
CA VAL A 92 -2.68 -10.16 -12.57
C VAL A 92 -3.10 -11.62 -12.63
N ARG A 93 -3.37 -12.13 -13.83
CA ARG A 93 -3.61 -13.55 -14.03
C ARG A 93 -2.26 -14.24 -14.18
N ASN A 94 -2.00 -15.22 -13.33
CA ASN A 94 -0.78 -16.01 -13.41
C ASN A 94 -0.91 -16.98 -14.59
N PRO A 95 -0.08 -16.88 -15.64
CA PRO A 95 -0.19 -17.73 -16.82
C PRO A 95 0.12 -19.20 -16.53
N GLY A 96 0.94 -19.49 -15.51
CA GLY A 96 1.31 -20.86 -15.14
C GLY A 96 0.29 -21.58 -14.26
N SER A 97 -0.39 -20.86 -13.35
CA SER A 97 -1.39 -21.47 -12.44
C SER A 97 -2.84 -21.20 -12.84
N GLY A 98 -3.07 -20.31 -13.80
CA GLY A 98 -4.40 -19.85 -14.22
C GLY A 98 -5.12 -18.94 -13.21
N LYS A 99 -4.58 -18.80 -11.99
CA LYS A 99 -5.21 -18.05 -10.88
C LYS A 99 -5.04 -16.54 -11.06
N THR A 100 -6.06 -15.79 -10.65
CA THR A 100 -6.00 -14.31 -10.59
C THR A 100 -5.53 -13.89 -9.21
N VAL A 101 -4.47 -13.09 -9.17
CA VAL A 101 -3.89 -12.55 -7.94
C VAL A 101 -4.13 -11.04 -7.88
N TRP A 102 -4.55 -10.58 -6.71
CA TRP A 102 -4.80 -9.17 -6.44
C TRP A 102 -3.61 -8.54 -5.75
N PHE A 103 -3.13 -7.46 -6.33
CA PHE A 103 -2.05 -6.64 -5.80
C PHE A 103 -2.58 -5.29 -5.37
N TYR A 104 -2.04 -4.81 -4.25
CA TYR A 104 -2.40 -3.57 -3.59
C TYR A 104 -1.14 -2.74 -3.36
N ARG A 105 -1.28 -1.42 -3.49
CA ARG A 105 -0.32 -0.43 -3.00
C ARG A 105 -1.06 0.85 -2.61
N LEU A 106 -0.43 1.64 -1.74
CA LEU A 106 -0.86 2.99 -1.41
C LEU A 106 0.13 3.97 -2.01
N VAL A 107 -0.39 4.92 -2.77
CA VAL A 107 0.41 5.99 -3.37
C VAL A 107 -0.11 7.34 -2.90
N PRO A 108 0.72 8.39 -2.88
CA PRO A 108 0.26 9.75 -2.68
C PRO A 108 -0.84 10.08 -3.70
N ALA A 109 -1.90 10.74 -3.24
CA ALA A 109 -2.79 11.42 -4.16
C ALA A 109 -1.96 12.49 -4.88
N SER A 110 -1.70 12.30 -6.16
CA SER A 110 -1.18 13.39 -6.99
C SER A 110 -2.14 14.57 -6.87
N ARG A 111 -1.60 15.79 -6.78
CA ARG A 111 -2.40 17.02 -6.68
C ARG A 111 -3.36 17.18 -7.87
N ASP A 112 -3.08 16.50 -8.97
CA ASP A 112 -3.97 16.29 -10.09
C ASP A 112 -4.89 15.10 -9.82
N GLY A 113 -6.03 15.40 -9.21
CA GLY A 113 -7.20 14.54 -9.28
C GLY A 113 -7.57 14.34 -10.74
N GLY A 114 -7.15 13.21 -11.31
CA GLY A 114 -7.56 12.79 -12.65
C GLY A 114 -8.78 11.87 -12.58
N VAL A 115 -9.96 12.47 -12.40
CA VAL A 115 -11.20 12.05 -13.08
C VAL A 115 -11.92 13.33 -13.49
#